data_AF-A0A497JQP1-F1
#
_entry.id   AF-A0A497JQP1-F1
#
_cell.length_a   1.000
_cell.length_b   1.000
_cell.length_c   1.000
_cell.angle_alpha   90.00
_cell.angle_beta   90.00
_cell.angle_gamma   90.00
#
_symmetry.space_group_name_H-M   'P 1'
#
loop_
_entity.id
_entity.type
_entity.pdbx_description
1 polymer ?
#
loop_
_entity_poly.entity_id
_entity_poly.type
_entity_poly.pdbx_seq_one_letter_code
_entity_poly.pdbx_strand_id
1 'polypeptide(L)'
;MLVSWTFLGYVESFSEEEVKVILLNNFEAESILEHFGKQNEPSCHITRGALAGNLSMILGKDFVGKEVKCIAKGDNYCMFILKPKKRWLG
;
A
#
# COMPACT_ATOMS: atom_id res chain seq x y z
N MET A 1 -13.58 -7.08 -4.84
CA MET A 1 -14.39 -6.20 -3.96
C MET A 1 -13.88 -6.31 -2.53
N LEU A 2 -12.70 -5.76 -2.24
CA LEU A 2 -12.16 -5.57 -0.89
C LEU A 2 -11.20 -4.38 -0.93
N VAL A 3 -11.79 -3.20 -1.04
CA VAL A 3 -11.27 -1.96 -0.49
C VAL A 3 -12.50 -1.35 0.17
N SER A 4 -12.43 -1.12 1.48
CA SER A 4 -13.55 -0.55 2.23
C SER A 4 -13.99 0.79 1.60
N TRP A 5 -15.16 1.29 1.99
CA TRP A 5 -15.66 2.62 1.64
C TRP A 5 -14.67 3.79 1.91
N THR A 6 -13.54 3.51 2.56
CA THR A 6 -12.47 4.45 2.92
C THR A 6 -11.41 4.61 1.84
N PHE A 7 -11.26 3.67 0.88
CA PHE A 7 -10.14 3.66 -0.07
C PHE A 7 -10.62 3.60 -1.52
N LEU A 8 -10.49 4.72 -2.25
CA LEU A 8 -10.68 4.74 -3.69
C LEU A 8 -9.49 4.05 -4.38
N GLY A 9 -9.70 2.84 -4.88
CA GLY A 9 -8.65 2.03 -5.48
C GLY A 9 -9.12 0.66 -5.94
N TYR A 10 -8.17 -0.18 -6.37
CA TYR A 10 -8.44 -1.55 -6.80
C TYR A 10 -7.22 -2.44 -6.60
N VAL A 11 -7.47 -3.75 -6.55
CA VAL A 11 -6.43 -4.78 -6.61
C VAL A 11 -6.10 -5.00 -8.08
N GLU A 12 -4.90 -4.64 -8.51
CA GLU A 12 -4.45 -4.84 -9.90
C GLU A 12 -4.16 -6.32 -10.16
N SER A 13 -3.54 -7.01 -9.19
CA SER A 13 -3.25 -8.44 -9.25
C SER A 13 -3.31 -9.09 -7.88
N PHE A 14 -3.70 -10.37 -7.85
CA PHE A 14 -3.82 -11.15 -6.63
C PHE A 14 -3.31 -12.58 -6.86
N SER A 15 -2.41 -13.02 -5.98
CA SER A 15 -1.98 -14.40 -5.82
C SER A 15 -1.63 -14.64 -4.34
N GLU A 16 -1.48 -15.89 -3.93
CA GLU A 16 -1.03 -16.20 -2.56
C GLU A 16 0.39 -15.70 -2.26
N GLU A 17 1.21 -15.42 -3.28
CA GLU A 17 2.62 -15.02 -3.15
C GLU A 17 2.86 -13.53 -3.36
N GLU A 18 1.91 -12.83 -4.00
CA GLU A 18 2.00 -11.40 -4.30
C GLU A 18 0.61 -10.81 -4.53
N VAL A 19 0.34 -9.67 -3.91
CA VAL A 19 -0.86 -8.85 -4.14
C VAL A 19 -0.42 -7.42 -4.46
N LYS A 20 -0.97 -6.86 -5.54
CA LYS A 20 -0.70 -5.48 -5.96
C LYS A 20 -1.95 -4.63 -5.82
N VAL A 21 -1.82 -3.51 -5.11
CA VAL A 21 -2.92 -2.59 -4.81
C VAL A 21 -2.60 -1.19 -5.35
N ILE A 22 -3.58 -0.59 -6.02
CA ILE A 22 -3.54 0.79 -6.53
C ILE A 22 -4.55 1.63 -5.75
N LEU A 23 -4.11 2.76 -5.20
CA LEU A 23 -4.96 3.75 -4.54
C LEU A 23 -4.83 5.11 -5.22
N LEU A 24 -5.95 5.68 -5.64
CA LEU A 24 -5.98 6.92 -6.43
C LEU A 24 -5.94 8.18 -5.56
N ASN A 25 -6.63 8.16 -4.40
CA ASN A 25 -6.71 9.28 -3.47
C ASN A 25 -6.35 8.77 -2.06
N ASN A 26 -5.09 8.38 -1.87
CA ASN A 26 -4.67 7.84 -0.58
C ASN A 26 -4.57 8.96 0.46
N PHE A 27 -5.43 8.94 1.47
CA PHE A 27 -5.53 9.99 2.50
C PHE A 27 -4.17 10.35 3.12
N GLU A 28 -3.33 9.34 3.38
CA GLU A 28 -2.02 9.55 4.00
C GLU A 28 -1.09 10.33 3.08
N ALA A 29 -1.14 10.06 1.77
CA ALA A 29 -0.33 10.78 0.80
C ALA A 29 -0.77 12.25 0.65
N GLU A 30 -2.08 12.49 0.63
CA GLU A 30 -2.67 13.84 0.59
C GLU A 30 -2.30 14.63 1.85
N SER A 31 -2.47 14.02 3.03
CA SER A 31 -2.10 14.62 4.31
C SER A 31 -0.60 14.96 4.36
N ILE A 32 0.26 14.07 3.86
CA ILE A 32 1.71 14.32 3.80
C ILE A 32 2.03 15.51 2.89
N LEU A 33 1.41 15.60 1.70
CA LEU A 33 1.61 16.74 0.80
C LEU A 33 1.17 18.05 1.45
N GLU A 34 0.02 18.05 2.11
CA GLU A 34 -0.54 19.24 2.75
C GLU A 34 0.33 19.75 3.90
N HIS A 35 0.85 18.85 4.75
CA HIS A 35 1.51 19.24 6.00
C HIS A 35 3.04 19.26 5.92
N PHE A 36 3.63 18.46 5.02
CA PHE A 36 5.09 18.28 4.90
C PHE A 36 5.62 18.53 3.49
N GLY A 37 4.74 18.80 2.52
CA GLY A 37 5.11 19.03 1.13
C GLY A 37 5.54 17.76 0.39
N LYS A 38 6.11 17.97 -0.79
CA LYS A 38 6.58 16.88 -1.66
C LYS A 38 7.73 16.11 -1.01
N GLN A 39 7.62 14.79 -1.03
CA GLN A 39 8.62 13.87 -0.52
C GLN A 39 9.57 13.38 -1.63
N ASN A 40 10.75 12.91 -1.24
CA ASN A 40 11.72 12.32 -2.17
C ASN A 40 11.48 10.82 -2.40
N GLU A 41 10.73 10.17 -1.49
CA GLU A 41 10.46 8.74 -1.50
C GLU A 41 9.00 8.44 -1.12
N PRO A 42 8.53 7.19 -1.34
CA PRO A 42 7.20 6.77 -0.89
C PRO A 42 7.08 6.81 0.64
N SER A 43 6.05 7.50 1.16
CA SER A 43 5.96 7.84 2.58
C SER A 43 4.68 7.34 3.26
N CYS A 44 3.84 6.54 2.59
CA CYS A 44 2.58 6.07 3.17
C CYS A 44 2.78 4.82 4.03
N HIS A 45 3.11 5.03 5.30
CA HIS A 45 3.46 3.98 6.26
C HIS A 45 2.21 3.34 6.89
N ILE A 46 1.22 4.15 7.23
CA ILE A 46 -0.05 3.71 7.81
C ILE A 46 -0.80 2.85 6.80
N THR A 47 -0.98 3.34 5.58
CA THR A 47 -1.68 2.61 4.51
C THR A 47 -0.98 1.30 4.19
N ARG A 48 0.36 1.31 4.06
CA ARG A 48 1.15 0.09 3.82
C ARG A 48 0.98 -0.94 4.94
N GLY A 49 1.04 -0.50 6.20
CA GLY A 49 0.86 -1.37 7.36
C GLY A 49 -0.55 -1.95 7.43
N ALA A 50 -1.57 -1.13 7.17
CA ALA A 50 -2.97 -1.55 7.15
C ALA A 50 -3.21 -2.61 6.07
N LEU A 51 -2.74 -2.38 4.83
CA LEU A 51 -2.88 -3.35 3.74
C LEU A 51 -2.21 -4.70 4.08
N ALA A 52 -1.00 -4.67 4.62
CA ALA A 52 -0.27 -5.86 5.04
C ALA A 52 -0.99 -6.62 6.17
N GLY A 53 -1.44 -5.92 7.20
CA GLY A 53 -2.18 -6.51 8.32
C GLY A 53 -3.52 -7.13 7.89
N ASN A 54 -4.27 -6.43 7.04
CA ASN A 54 -5.55 -6.94 6.51
C ASN A 54 -5.34 -8.22 5.69
N LEU A 55 -4.39 -8.21 4.74
CA LEU A 55 -4.07 -9.43 3.98
C LEU A 55 -3.60 -10.56 4.88
N SER A 56 -2.85 -10.25 5.94
CA SER A 56 -2.39 -11.27 6.87
C SER A 56 -3.54 -11.97 7.59
N MET A 57 -4.52 -11.18 8.04
CA MET A 57 -5.73 -11.69 8.68
C MET A 57 -6.61 -12.49 7.72
N ILE A 58 -6.77 -12.00 6.48
CA ILE A 58 -7.63 -12.63 5.46
C ILE A 58 -7.04 -13.97 4.97
N LEU A 59 -5.72 -14.03 4.77
CA LEU A 59 -5.05 -15.18 4.16
C LEU A 59 -4.40 -16.13 5.18
N GLY A 60 -4.44 -15.80 6.48
CA GLY A 60 -3.87 -16.63 7.56
C GLY A 60 -2.35 -16.82 7.46
N LYS A 61 -1.64 -15.88 6.85
CA LYS A 61 -0.17 -15.89 6.67
C LYS A 61 0.34 -14.48 6.91
N ASP A 62 1.51 -14.29 7.51
CA ASP A 62 2.09 -12.93 7.64
C ASP A 62 2.42 -12.35 6.26
N PHE A 63 1.95 -11.14 5.98
CA PHE A 63 2.31 -10.35 4.81
C PHE A 63 3.10 -9.11 5.22
N VAL A 64 3.98 -8.66 4.32
CA VAL A 64 4.67 -7.37 4.40
C VAL A 64 4.48 -6.63 3.08
N GLY A 65 4.46 -5.30 3.14
CA GLY A 65 4.23 -4.44 1.98
C GLY A 65 5.43 -3.56 1.66
N LYS A 66 5.56 -3.18 0.40
CA LYS A 66 6.38 -2.06 -0.07
C LYS A 66 5.51 -1.12 -0.89
N GLU A 67 5.60 0.17 -0.60
CA GLU A 67 5.06 1.21 -1.47
C GLU A 67 6.08 1.52 -2.57
N VAL A 68 5.65 1.48 -3.83
CA VAL A 68 6.52 1.61 -5.02
C VAL A 68 6.20 2.83 -5.87
N LYS A 69 5.00 3.38 -5.73
CA LYS A 69 4.60 4.70 -6.24
C LYS A 69 3.85 5.42 -5.14
N CYS A 70 3.99 6.74 -5.07
CA CYS A 70 3.36 7.56 -4.04
C CYS A 70 2.98 8.94 -4.55
N ILE A 71 1.76 9.37 -4.28
CA ILE A 71 1.29 10.72 -4.61
C ILE A 71 2.15 11.78 -3.91
N ALA A 72 2.57 11.53 -2.66
CA ALA A 72 3.45 12.44 -1.93
C ALA A 72 4.84 12.60 -2.57
N LYS A 73 5.30 11.61 -3.33
CA LYS A 73 6.54 11.66 -4.12
C LYS A 73 6.34 12.37 -5.48
N GLY A 74 5.09 12.55 -5.91
CA GLY A 74 4.70 13.13 -7.20
C GLY A 74 4.27 12.12 -8.25
N ASP A 75 3.97 10.87 -7.87
CA ASP A 75 3.31 9.91 -8.77
C ASP A 75 1.80 10.20 -8.87
N ASN A 76 1.15 9.71 -9.93
CA ASN A 76 -0.30 9.91 -10.13
C ASN A 76 -1.20 9.09 -9.18
N TYR A 77 -0.64 8.11 -8.48
CA TYR A 77 -1.34 7.23 -7.55
C TYR A 77 -0.35 6.55 -6.60
N CYS A 78 -0.85 6.04 -5.48
CA CYS A 78 -0.09 5.15 -4.61
C CYS A 78 -0.19 3.71 -5.10
N MET A 79 0.93 2.99 -5.15
CA MET A 79 0.97 1.57 -5.52
C MET A 79 1.73 0.77 -4.48
N PHE A 80 1.11 -0.30 -4.00
CA PHE A 80 1.66 -1.19 -2.98
C PHE A 80 1.83 -2.60 -3.55
N ILE A 81 2.94 -3.23 -3.22
CA ILE A 81 3.22 -4.65 -3.47
C ILE A 81 3.32 -5.35 -2.12
N LEU A 82 2.49 -6.37 -1.91
CA LEU A 82 2.37 -7.11 -0.66
C LEU A 82 2.76 -8.56 -0.91
N LYS A 83 3.63 -9.13 -0.08
CA LYS A 83 4.11 -10.51 -0.20
C LYS A 83 4.12 -11.23 1.14
N PRO A 84 3.97 -12.56 1.19
CA PRO A 84 4.18 -13.33 2.41
C PRO A 84 5.56 -13.04 3.00
N LYS A 85 5.63 -12.91 4.32
CA LYS A 85 6.86 -12.65 5.07
C LYS A 85 7.86 -13.80 5.01
N LYS A 86 7.46 -14.98 4.51
CA LYS A 86 8.22 -16.24 4.47
C LYS A 86 9.57 -16.21 3.72
N ARG A 87 10.06 -15.07 3.24
CA ARG A 87 11.34 -15.00 2.51
C ARG A 87 12.04 -13.62 2.52
N TRP A 88 12.20 -13.00 3.69
CA TRP A 88 13.27 -12.01 3.88
C TRP A 88 14.48 -12.69 4.54
N LEU A 89 15.27 -13.39 3.72
CA LEU A 89 16.70 -13.63 3.93
C LEU A 89 17.39 -12.83 2.84
N GLY A 90 17.86 -11.63 3.17
CA GLY A 90 18.45 -10.66 2.24
C GLY A 90 18.21 -9.24 2.72
#